data_AF-A0A1Q7LQE2-F1
#
_entry.id   AF-A0A1Q7LQE2-F1
#
_cell.length_a   1.000
_cell.length_b   1.000
_cell.length_c   1.000
_cell.angle_alpha   90.00
_cell.angle_beta   90.00
_cell.angle_gamma   90.00
#
_symmetry.space_group_name_H-M   'P 1'
#
loop_
_entity.id
_entity.type
_entity.pdbx_description
1 polymer ?
#
loop_
_entity_poly.entity_id
_entity_poly.type
_entity_poly.pdbx_seq_one_letter_code
_entity_poly.pdbx_strand_id
1 'polypeptide(L)'
;MSELGSLGKVMDERFMRELLEREVLGRHEREVVLSCEVRKLRSSLRKTIIQYVVHLKNRSTRTYIGVHRESDSRLAKTFSILKPPRSNGFVMVSGLMVPRPITYVPSLSLLLTEQAEGRLMRELFEERDDKAEVPD
;
A
#
# COMPACT_ATOMS: atom_id res chain seq x y z
N MET A 1 23.20 -2.43 -15.73
CA MET A 1 22.02 -2.35 -14.84
C MET A 1 20.81 -2.30 -15.74
N SER A 2 20.02 -3.38 -15.79
CA SER A 2 18.80 -3.41 -16.60
C SER A 2 17.85 -2.35 -16.05
N GLU A 3 17.46 -1.36 -16.86
CA GLU A 3 16.44 -0.39 -16.47
C GLU A 3 15.11 -1.12 -16.33
N LEU A 4 14.81 -1.56 -15.11
CA LEU A 4 13.49 -2.07 -14.79
C LEU A 4 12.47 -0.96 -15.08
N GLY A 5 11.44 -1.31 -15.85
CA GLY A 5 10.27 -0.45 -16.02
C GLY A 5 9.64 -0.09 -14.68
N SER A 6 8.71 0.87 -14.68
CA SER A 6 8.13 1.41 -13.45
C SER A 6 7.53 0.32 -12.55
N LEU A 7 6.80 -0.64 -13.13
CA LEU A 7 6.30 -1.82 -12.43
C LEU A 7 7.42 -2.69 -11.83
N GLY A 8 8.52 -2.89 -12.55
CA GLY A 8 9.66 -3.68 -12.07
C GLY A 8 10.29 -3.06 -10.82
N LYS A 9 10.41 -1.73 -10.78
CA LYS A 9 10.93 -1.01 -9.59
C LYS A 9 9.99 -1.14 -8.39
N VAL A 10 8.68 -1.01 -8.57
CA VAL A 10 7.72 -1.12 -7.45
C VAL A 10 7.51 -2.55 -6.96
N MET A 11 7.99 -3.55 -7.69
CA MET A 11 8.02 -4.96 -7.31
C MET A 11 9.36 -5.39 -6.71
N ASP A 12 10.40 -4.54 -6.77
CA ASP A 12 11.73 -4.84 -6.24
C ASP A 12 11.81 -4.49 -4.74
N GLU A 13 12.12 -5.49 -3.93
CA GLU A 13 12.14 -5.38 -2.46
C GLU A 13 13.16 -4.35 -1.97
N ARG A 14 14.34 -4.33 -2.58
CA ARG A 14 15.42 -3.43 -2.18
C ARG A 14 15.06 -1.98 -2.51
N PHE A 15 14.58 -1.74 -3.72
CA PHE A 15 14.15 -0.43 -4.17
C PHE A 15 13.01 0.09 -3.29
N MET A 16 12.01 -0.74 -3.01
CA MET A 16 10.86 -0.33 -2.18
C MET A 16 11.24 -0.10 -0.73
N ARG A 17 12.16 -0.88 -0.16
CA ARG A 17 12.75 -0.63 1.16
C ARG A 17 13.37 0.77 1.21
N GLU A 18 14.26 1.08 0.27
CA GLU A 18 14.98 2.36 0.21
C GLU A 18 14.01 3.54 -0.01
N LEU A 19 12.98 3.35 -0.86
CA LEU A 19 11.93 4.34 -1.07
C LEU A 19 11.12 4.61 0.21
N LEU A 20 10.65 3.57 0.89
CA LEU A 20 9.81 3.68 2.09
C LEU A 20 10.58 4.31 3.25
N GLU A 21 11.85 3.92 3.42
CA GLU A 21 12.72 4.52 4.41
C GLU A 21 12.91 6.03 4.17
N ARG A 22 13.19 6.43 2.92
CA ARG A 22 13.43 7.84 2.58
C ARG A 22 12.16 8.70 2.59
N GLU A 23 11.10 8.24 1.95
CA GLU A 23 9.93 9.06 1.63
C GLU A 23 8.83 9.00 2.70
N VAL A 24 8.76 7.91 3.46
CA VAL A 24 7.68 7.66 4.43
C VAL A 24 8.19 7.82 5.86
N LEU A 25 9.22 7.07 6.23
CA LEU A 25 9.69 6.99 7.62
C LEU A 25 10.68 8.10 7.99
N GLY A 26 11.52 8.52 7.04
CA GLY A 26 12.47 9.61 7.21
C GLY A 26 11.82 10.97 7.46
N ARG A 27 10.55 11.16 7.07
CA ARG A 27 9.82 12.42 7.24
C ARG A 27 9.10 12.57 8.58
N HIS A 28 8.79 11.47 9.26
CA HIS A 28 7.87 11.49 10.39
C HIS A 28 8.37 10.77 11.66
N GLU A 29 9.20 9.73 11.54
CA GLU A 29 9.41 8.79 12.67
C GLU A 29 10.87 8.37 12.87
N ARG A 30 11.80 8.70 11.96
CA ARG A 30 13.23 8.31 12.02
C ARG A 30 13.43 6.81 12.27
N GLU A 31 12.48 5.99 11.82
CA GLU A 31 12.56 4.53 11.93
C GLU A 31 13.41 3.97 10.79
N VAL A 32 14.23 2.97 11.11
CA VAL A 32 15.10 2.28 10.15
C VAL A 32 14.42 1.01 9.69
N VAL A 33 14.35 0.83 8.37
CA VAL A 33 13.75 -0.37 7.76
C VAL A 33 14.77 -1.49 7.72
N LEU A 34 14.43 -2.65 8.29
CA LEU A 34 15.26 -3.86 8.20
C LEU A 34 15.04 -4.57 6.87
N SER A 35 13.78 -4.85 6.54
CA SER A 35 13.39 -5.53 5.31
C SER A 35 12.02 -5.07 4.83
N CYS A 36 11.76 -5.27 3.55
CA CYS A 36 10.49 -4.98 2.90
C CYS A 36 10.14 -6.17 2.01
N GLU A 37 9.15 -6.96 2.41
CA GLU A 37 8.63 -8.03 1.57
C GLU A 37 7.60 -7.44 0.60
N VAL A 38 7.68 -7.85 -0.66
CA VAL A 38 6.78 -7.33 -1.71
C VAL A 38 5.90 -8.45 -2.24
N ARG A 39 4.58 -8.30 -2.10
CA ARG A 39 3.60 -9.31 -2.55
C ARG A 39 2.61 -8.69 -3.51
N LYS A 40 2.49 -9.27 -4.71
CA LYS A 40 1.43 -8.90 -5.65
C LYS A 40 0.11 -9.52 -5.17
N LEU A 41 -0.86 -8.68 -4.80
CA LEU A 41 -2.18 -9.15 -4.37
C LEU A 41 -3.12 -9.36 -5.56
N ARG A 42 -3.11 -8.43 -6.51
CA ARG A 42 -3.99 -8.49 -7.69
C ARG A 42 -3.37 -7.75 -8.86
N SER A 43 -3.61 -8.25 -10.07
CA SER A 43 -3.28 -7.53 -11.30
C SER A 43 -4.48 -7.48 -12.24
N SER A 44 -4.57 -6.40 -13.01
CA SER A 44 -5.46 -6.25 -14.16
C SER A 44 -4.72 -5.50 -15.27
N LEU A 45 -5.35 -5.34 -16.43
CA LEU A 45 -4.72 -4.80 -17.64
C LEU A 45 -4.03 -3.43 -17.45
N ARG A 46 -4.48 -2.62 -16.47
CA ARG A 46 -3.91 -1.28 -16.23
C ARG A 46 -3.55 -1.01 -14.78
N LYS A 47 -3.74 -1.96 -13.87
CA LYS A 47 -3.65 -1.72 -12.43
C LYS A 47 -3.08 -2.93 -11.71
N THR A 48 -2.11 -2.70 -10.84
CA THR A 48 -1.57 -3.71 -9.94
C THR A 48 -1.74 -3.26 -8.50
N ILE A 49 -2.30 -4.13 -7.67
CA ILE A 49 -2.36 -3.98 -6.22
C ILE A 49 -1.22 -4.78 -5.62
N ILE A 50 -0.42 -4.12 -4.80
CA ILE A 50 0.80 -4.64 -4.21
C ILE A 50 0.71 -4.44 -2.70
N GLN A 51 1.15 -5.42 -1.93
CA GLN A 51 1.33 -5.32 -0.48
C GLN A 51 2.83 -5.21 -0.19
N TYR A 52 3.16 -4.32 0.74
CA TYR A 52 4.49 -4.13 1.27
C TYR A 52 4.45 -4.42 2.77
N VAL A 53 5.13 -5.47 3.21
CA VAL A 53 5.28 -5.78 4.63
C VAL A 53 6.66 -5.30 5.07
N VAL A 54 6.68 -4.28 5.92
CA VAL A 54 7.88 -3.56 6.32
C VAL A 54 8.22 -3.94 7.75
N HIS A 55 9.39 -4.54 7.92
CA HIS A 55 9.91 -4.89 9.23
C HIS A 55 10.87 -3.81 9.70
N LEU A 56 10.65 -3.29 10.90
CA LEU A 56 11.38 -2.16 11.46
C LEU A 56 12.36 -2.62 12.53
N LYS A 57 13.41 -1.82 12.77
CA LYS A 57 14.43 -2.14 13.80
C LYS A 57 13.87 -2.30 15.22
N ASN A 58 12.77 -1.64 15.53
CA ASN A 58 12.07 -1.76 16.82
C ASN A 58 11.25 -3.06 16.94
N ARG A 59 11.40 -4.01 16.00
CA ARG A 59 10.65 -5.29 15.93
C ARG A 59 9.14 -5.12 15.68
N SER A 60 8.70 -3.93 15.28
CA SER A 60 7.34 -3.74 14.77
C SER A 60 7.27 -4.01 13.27
N THR A 61 6.08 -4.35 12.81
CA THR A 61 5.77 -4.59 11.40
C THR A 61 4.69 -3.61 10.95
N ARG A 62 4.86 -3.01 9.78
CA ARG A 62 3.86 -2.17 9.13
C ARG A 62 3.49 -2.71 7.76
N THR A 63 2.21 -2.63 7.44
CA THR A 63 1.71 -3.07 6.13
C THR A 63 1.22 -1.87 5.33
N TYR A 64 1.77 -1.72 4.13
CA TYR A 64 1.32 -0.73 3.16
C TYR A 64 0.71 -1.40 1.94
N ILE A 65 -0.25 -0.72 1.31
CA ILE A 65 -0.87 -1.13 0.05
C ILE A 65 -0.46 -0.15 -1.04
N GLY A 66 0.19 -0.68 -2.06
CA GLY A 66 0.51 0.00 -3.30
C GLY A 66 -0.58 -0.19 -4.35
N VAL A 67 -0.96 0.90 -5.00
CA VAL A 67 -1.70 0.89 -6.24
C VAL A 67 -0.80 1.45 -7.34
N HIS A 68 -0.35 0.57 -8.22
CA HIS A 68 0.43 0.93 -9.40
C HIS A 68 -0.48 1.01 -10.63
N ARG A 69 -0.38 2.10 -11.40
CA ARG A 69 -1.23 2.35 -12.58
C ARG A 69 -0.51 3.16 -13.66
N GLU A 70 0.13 2.49 -14.62
CA GLU A 70 0.86 3.18 -15.69
C GLU A 70 -0.04 4.15 -16.49
N SER A 71 0.50 5.35 -16.76
CA SER A 71 -0.10 6.37 -17.62
C SER A 71 -1.49 6.87 -17.18
N ASP A 72 -1.79 6.78 -15.87
CA ASP A 72 -3.09 7.22 -15.35
C ASP A 72 -2.94 8.31 -14.26
N SER A 73 -3.31 9.54 -14.63
CA SER A 73 -3.34 10.72 -13.75
C SER A 73 -4.37 10.62 -12.62
N ARG A 74 -5.27 9.63 -12.64
CA ARG A 74 -6.27 9.41 -11.60
C ARG A 74 -5.66 9.08 -10.25
N LEU A 75 -4.42 8.55 -10.17
CA LEU A 75 -3.78 8.26 -8.88
C LEU A 75 -3.53 9.53 -8.06
N ALA A 76 -3.10 10.63 -8.70
CA ALA A 76 -2.95 11.93 -8.05
C ALA A 76 -4.30 12.45 -7.52
N LYS A 77 -5.36 12.26 -8.31
CA LYS A 77 -6.74 12.62 -7.92
C LYS A 77 -7.21 11.77 -6.74
N THR A 78 -6.97 10.46 -6.75
CA THR A 78 -7.30 9.57 -5.62
C THR A 78 -6.57 9.98 -4.34
N PHE A 79 -5.27 10.25 -4.41
CA PHE A 79 -4.51 10.74 -3.26
C PHE A 79 -5.14 12.02 -2.66
N SER A 80 -5.52 12.96 -3.53
CA SER A 80 -6.15 14.22 -3.13
C SER A 80 -7.55 14.04 -2.54
N ILE A 81 -8.31 13.04 -3.00
CA ILE A 81 -9.66 12.72 -2.48
C ILE A 81 -9.60 11.99 -1.14
N LEU A 82 -8.59 11.15 -0.90
CA LEU A 82 -8.49 10.40 0.35
C LEU A 82 -8.06 11.26 1.56
N LYS A 83 -7.42 12.41 1.31
CA LYS A 83 -6.88 13.27 2.37
C LYS A 83 -7.98 14.00 3.17
N PRO A 84 -9.00 14.65 2.57
CA PRO A 84 -10.04 15.39 3.29
C PRO A 84 -10.98 14.54 4.17
N PRO A 85 -11.47 13.36 3.75
CA PRO A 85 -12.34 12.52 4.60
C PRO A 85 -11.66 12.13 5.91
N ARG A 86 -10.36 11.81 5.87
CA ARG A 86 -9.62 11.46 7.10
C ARG A 86 -9.45 12.66 8.04
N SER A 87 -9.24 13.87 7.51
CA SER A 87 -9.20 15.08 8.34
C SER A 87 -10.56 15.46 8.93
N ASN A 88 -11.66 14.92 8.40
CA ASN A 88 -13.03 15.23 8.80
C ASN A 88 -13.69 14.12 9.64
N GLY A 89 -12.91 13.30 10.36
CA GLY A 89 -13.45 12.38 11.36
C GLY A 89 -13.76 10.97 10.88
N PHE A 90 -13.45 10.61 9.63
CA PHE A 90 -13.43 9.20 9.17
C PHE A 90 -12.17 8.46 9.67
N VAL A 91 -11.90 8.59 10.97
CA VAL A 91 -10.88 7.89 11.75
C VAL A 91 -11.59 6.89 12.67
N MET A 92 -10.94 5.77 12.99
CA MET A 92 -11.29 4.59 13.84
C MET A 92 -12.70 4.46 14.50
N VAL A 93 -13.35 5.54 14.92
CA VAL A 93 -14.60 5.61 15.67
C VAL A 93 -15.84 5.34 14.81
N SER A 94 -15.82 5.67 13.51
CA SER A 94 -16.89 5.27 12.59
C SER A 94 -16.50 3.98 11.89
N GLY A 95 -17.37 2.96 11.85
CA GLY A 95 -17.17 1.69 11.12
C GLY A 95 -16.92 1.83 9.60
N LEU A 96 -16.75 3.05 9.10
CA LEU A 96 -16.33 3.44 7.76
C LEU A 96 -14.93 4.09 7.84
N MET A 97 -13.89 3.27 7.83
CA MET A 97 -12.50 3.75 7.92
C MET A 97 -11.91 3.96 6.51
N VAL A 98 -11.42 5.17 6.26
CA VAL A 98 -10.70 5.49 5.02
C VAL A 98 -9.21 5.20 5.22
N PRO A 99 -8.59 4.34 4.39
CA PRO A 99 -7.16 4.04 4.49
C PRO A 99 -6.35 5.33 4.39
N ARG A 100 -5.32 5.47 5.24
CA ARG A 100 -4.47 6.66 5.20
C ARG A 100 -3.71 6.71 3.88
N PRO A 101 -3.84 7.77 3.07
CA PRO A 101 -2.90 7.98 1.98
C PRO A 101 -1.54 8.34 2.57
N ILE A 102 -0.51 7.57 2.20
CA ILE A 102 0.87 7.78 2.67
C ILE A 102 1.60 8.72 1.73
N THR A 103 1.69 8.35 0.46
CA THR A 103 2.33 9.18 -0.57
C THR A 103 1.88 8.77 -1.97
N TYR A 104 2.05 9.69 -2.92
CA TYR A 104 1.93 9.41 -4.34
C TYR A 104 3.28 9.71 -5.00
N VAL A 105 3.82 8.73 -5.74
CA VAL A 105 5.11 8.82 -6.44
C VAL A 105 4.86 8.80 -7.95
N PRO A 106 4.81 9.99 -8.61
CA PRO A 106 4.45 10.08 -10.02
C PRO A 106 5.39 9.32 -10.95
N SER A 107 6.71 9.36 -10.69
CA SER A 107 7.73 8.69 -11.49
C SER A 107 7.59 7.16 -11.51
N LEU A 108 6.87 6.60 -10.53
CA LEU A 108 6.58 5.17 -10.41
C LEU A 108 5.11 4.84 -10.70
N SER A 109 4.30 5.85 -11.01
CA SER A 109 2.84 5.71 -11.10
C SER A 109 2.26 4.94 -9.92
N LEU A 110 2.69 5.27 -8.69
CA LEU A 110 2.41 4.51 -7.48
C LEU A 110 1.73 5.38 -6.42
N LEU A 111 0.58 4.93 -5.93
CA LEU A 111 -0.07 5.44 -4.73
C LEU A 111 0.16 4.45 -3.58
N LEU A 112 0.68 4.93 -2.46
CA LEU A 112 0.84 4.15 -1.22
C LEU A 112 -0.22 4.56 -0.19
N THR A 113 -0.84 3.58 0.45
CA THR A 113 -1.74 3.77 1.58
C THR A 113 -1.38 2.83 2.73
N GLU A 114 -1.85 3.11 3.94
CA GLU A 114 -1.98 2.09 4.99
C GLU A 114 -2.90 0.97 4.50
N GLN A 115 -2.75 -0.22 5.08
CA GLN A 115 -3.76 -1.27 4.94
C GLN A 115 -5.11 -0.76 5.45
N ALA A 116 -6.18 -1.10 4.75
CA ALA A 116 -7.52 -0.80 5.24
C ALA A 116 -7.79 -1.65 6.47
N GLU A 117 -8.14 -1.00 7.59
CA GLU A 117 -8.52 -1.66 8.84
C GLU A 117 -10.02 -1.44 9.10
N GLY A 118 -10.61 -2.29 9.93
CA GLY A 118 -12.02 -2.22 10.31
C GLY A 118 -12.76 -3.54 10.11
N ARG A 119 -13.78 -3.77 10.95
CA ARG A 119 -14.54 -5.03 11.02
C ARG A 119 -15.14 -5.45 9.67
N LEU A 120 -15.70 -4.49 8.93
CA LEU A 120 -16.37 -4.75 7.65
C LEU A 120 -15.39 -5.16 6.54
N MET A 121 -14.18 -4.61 6.54
CA MET A 121 -13.13 -5.04 5.60
C MET A 121 -12.60 -6.41 5.97
N ARG A 122 -12.40 -6.67 7.26
CA ARG A 122 -11.98 -7.98 7.77
C ARG A 122 -12.97 -9.08 7.38
N GLU A 123 -14.26 -8.87 7.64
CA GLU A 123 -15.34 -9.80 7.25
C GLU A 123 -15.35 -10.06 5.73
N LEU A 124 -15.23 -9.03 4.89
CA LEU A 124 -15.18 -9.17 3.42
C LEU A 124 -13.97 -9.96 2.87
N PHE A 125 -12.86 -9.99 3.61
CA PHE A 125 -11.67 -10.75 3.21
C PHE A 125 -11.64 -12.15 3.82
N GLU A 126 -12.11 -12.31 5.07
CA GLU A 126 -12.26 -13.63 5.71
C GLU A 126 -13.32 -14.48 4.99
N GLU A 127 -14.45 -13.88 4.56
CA GLU A 127 -15.48 -14.58 3.76
C GLU A 127 -14.99 -15.09 2.38
N ARG A 128 -13.84 -14.60 1.90
CA ARG A 128 -13.25 -15.05 0.63
C ARG A 128 -12.31 -16.22 0.78
N ASP A 129 -11.66 -16.38 1.92
CA ASP A 129 -10.78 -17.52 2.18
C ASP A 129 -11.61 -18.79 2.42
N ASP A 130 -12.79 -18.69 3.04
CA ASP A 130 -13.71 -19.83 3.25
C ASP A 130 -14.32 -20.39 1.96
N LYS A 131 -14.25 -19.66 0.84
CA LYS A 131 -14.72 -20.14 -0.48
C LYS A 131 -13.62 -20.70 -1.37
N ALA A 132 -12.38 -20.81 -0.85
CA ALA A 132 -11.25 -21.39 -1.56
C ALA A 132 -11.00 -22.87 -1.20
N GLU A 133 -11.80 -23.47 -0.31
CA GLU A 133 -11.84 -24.93 -0.15
C GLU A 133 -12.68 -25.55 -1.27
N VAL A 134 -11.98 -26.17 -2.23
CA VAL A 134 -12.57 -26.99 -3.28
C VAL A 134 -13.05 -28.31 -2.64
N PRO A 135 -14.32 -28.71 -2.81
CA PRO A 135 -14.74 -30.06 -2.47
C PRO A 135 -14.22 -31.06 -3.51
N ASP A 136 -13.71 -32.19 -3.01
CA ASP A 136 -13.27 -33.38 -3.77
C ASP A 136 -14.29 -33.86 -4.82
#